data_AF-A0AA50KE20-F1
#
_entry.id   AF-A0AA50KE20-F1
#
_cell.length_a   1.000
_cell.length_b   1.000
_cell.length_c   1.000
_cell.angle_alpha   90.00
_cell.angle_beta   90.00
_cell.angle_gamma   90.00
#
_symmetry.space_group_name_H-M   'P 1'
#
loop_
_entity.id
_entity.type
_entity.pdbx_description
1 polymer ?
#
loop_
_entity_poly.entity_id
_entity_poly.type
_entity_poly.pdbx_seq_one_letter_code
_entity_poly.pdbx_strand_id
1 'polypeptide(L)'
;MWIWQQADWPKFHWNTSSIDALLRQVYFNQGQLLGKQMLSHDDSLLTSDAALDTLLANIIHSSAIEGETLNAASVRSSLAKKLGVTEDKPYPTTAQTDGLADIMLDALKNLETELTLERILGWHKQLFPQGYTLFNPVIGGTLLGDTPMQVVSGRIDKPTVHFEVPSRASLDAELSQFIEWFNASRQELGLDPLIRAAITHLWFVTLHPLDDGNGRITRLLTDLALAQAEKRSIRFYAMSVSILARRQAYYDILESTQRGDVDITPWLVWFFETLNGCLLNAMADVSRTLSKTQYWQSVDQSLLSQEQAKVLNRMLDGDFELGINSSQYQKVAKVSRATATRHLAQMVEQGFLAKAAAGGRSTRYLLQSGK
;
A
#
# COMPACT_ATOMS: atom_id res chain seq x y z
N MET A 1 10.86 7.37 -29.55
CA MET A 1 9.42 7.32 -29.76
C MET A 1 8.83 6.75 -28.50
N TRP A 2 7.81 7.41 -27.95
CA TRP A 2 7.13 6.97 -26.74
C TRP A 2 5.96 6.03 -27.10
N ILE A 3 5.51 5.19 -26.16
CA ILE A 3 4.44 4.21 -26.38
C ILE A 3 3.16 4.84 -26.95
N TRP A 4 2.81 6.05 -26.50
CA TRP A 4 1.63 6.79 -27.00
C TRP A 4 1.76 7.31 -28.43
N GLN A 5 2.97 7.29 -28.99
CA GLN A 5 3.25 7.70 -30.37
C GLN A 5 3.23 6.51 -31.34
N GLN A 6 3.06 5.28 -30.84
CA GLN A 6 3.00 4.08 -31.66
C GLN A 6 1.70 4.03 -32.46
N ALA A 7 1.74 3.52 -33.70
CA ALA A 7 0.58 3.47 -34.58
C ALA A 7 -0.60 2.66 -34.02
N ASP A 8 -0.28 1.64 -33.21
CA ASP A 8 -1.27 0.78 -32.57
C ASP A 8 -1.71 1.27 -31.20
N TRP A 9 -1.22 2.42 -30.69
CA TRP A 9 -1.69 2.97 -29.42
C TRP A 9 -3.22 3.24 -29.45
N PRO A 10 -3.97 2.93 -28.37
CA PRO A 10 -3.60 2.26 -27.10
C PRO A 10 -3.89 0.74 -27.09
N LYS A 11 -3.79 0.04 -28.22
CA LYS A 11 -4.10 -1.40 -28.36
C LYS A 11 -2.96 -2.26 -27.80
N PHE A 12 -2.91 -2.37 -26.48
CA PHE A 12 -1.93 -3.20 -25.80
C PHE A 12 -2.08 -4.69 -26.14
N HIS A 13 -0.95 -5.39 -26.25
CA HIS A 13 -0.90 -6.85 -26.31
C HIS A 13 0.14 -7.39 -25.32
N TRP A 14 0.06 -8.70 -25.05
CA TRP A 14 0.99 -9.38 -24.15
C TRP A 14 1.07 -10.88 -24.45
N ASN A 15 2.13 -11.51 -23.97
CA ASN A 15 2.30 -12.96 -24.02
C ASN A 15 1.45 -13.63 -22.92
N THR A 16 0.34 -14.25 -23.31
CA THR A 16 -0.57 -14.93 -22.40
C THR A 16 0.12 -16.03 -21.57
N SER A 17 1.01 -16.83 -22.17
CA SER A 17 1.69 -17.92 -21.46
C SER A 17 2.57 -17.43 -20.31
N SER A 18 3.23 -16.28 -20.47
CA SER A 18 4.02 -15.65 -19.41
C SER A 18 3.15 -15.13 -18.26
N ILE A 19 1.95 -14.62 -18.58
CA ILE A 19 1.07 -13.97 -17.62
C ILE A 19 0.18 -14.96 -16.85
N ASP A 20 -0.32 -16.02 -17.50
CA ASP A 20 -1.24 -16.99 -16.90
C ASP A 20 -0.66 -17.70 -15.67
N ALA A 21 0.64 -17.96 -15.65
CA ALA A 21 1.30 -18.55 -14.50
C ALA A 21 1.29 -17.60 -13.29
N LEU A 22 1.58 -16.32 -13.51
CA LEU A 22 1.58 -15.29 -12.48
C LEU A 22 0.16 -15.01 -11.98
N LEU A 23 -0.82 -14.89 -12.87
CA LEU A 23 -2.22 -14.69 -12.51
C LEU A 23 -2.74 -15.81 -11.61
N ARG A 24 -2.50 -17.08 -11.97
CA ARG A 24 -2.92 -18.21 -11.13
C ARG A 24 -2.32 -18.13 -9.73
N GLN A 25 -1.06 -17.74 -9.61
CA GLN A 25 -0.40 -17.59 -8.31
C GLN A 25 -0.98 -16.43 -7.50
N VAL A 26 -1.26 -15.29 -8.14
CA VAL A 26 -1.88 -14.12 -7.52
C VAL A 26 -3.28 -14.47 -7.02
N TYR A 27 -4.14 -15.06 -7.85
CA TYR A 27 -5.48 -15.47 -7.43
C TYR A 27 -5.47 -16.50 -6.31
N PHE A 28 -4.55 -17.47 -6.34
CA PHE A 28 -4.39 -18.43 -5.27
C PHE A 28 -4.05 -17.74 -3.93
N ASN A 29 -3.08 -16.83 -3.94
CA ASN A 29 -2.66 -16.10 -2.74
C ASN A 29 -3.72 -15.08 -2.27
N GLN A 30 -4.46 -14.46 -3.18
CA GLN A 30 -5.60 -13.61 -2.87
C GLN A 30 -6.69 -14.43 -2.16
N GLY A 31 -7.01 -15.62 -2.67
CA GLY A 31 -7.95 -16.54 -2.03
C GLY A 31 -7.49 -16.98 -0.64
N GLN A 32 -6.20 -17.29 -0.46
CA GLN A 32 -5.64 -17.62 0.86
C GLN A 32 -5.75 -16.46 1.86
N LEU A 33 -5.43 -15.24 1.42
CA LEU A 33 -5.54 -14.05 2.26
C LEU A 33 -6.98 -13.82 2.72
N LEU A 34 -7.93 -13.89 1.79
CA LEU A 34 -9.36 -13.79 2.08
C LEU A 34 -9.83 -14.89 3.04
N GLY A 35 -9.40 -16.13 2.84
CA GLY A 35 -9.73 -17.25 3.73
C GLY A 35 -9.18 -17.07 5.14
N LYS A 36 -7.91 -16.67 5.28
CA LYS A 36 -7.27 -16.38 6.59
C LYS A 36 -8.00 -15.27 7.34
N GLN A 37 -8.48 -14.27 6.60
CA GLN A 37 -9.26 -13.18 7.17
C GLN A 37 -10.60 -13.67 7.68
N MET A 38 -11.38 -14.41 6.90
CA MET A 38 -12.69 -14.89 7.37
C MET A 38 -12.61 -15.66 8.70
N LEU A 39 -11.49 -16.34 8.99
CA LEU A 39 -11.25 -17.04 10.25
C LEU A 39 -10.89 -16.12 11.44
N SER A 40 -10.44 -14.90 11.19
CA SER A 40 -10.11 -13.89 12.21
C SER A 40 -11.29 -12.96 12.56
N HIS A 41 -12.46 -13.16 11.94
CA HIS A 41 -13.59 -12.21 11.92
C HIS A 41 -14.71 -12.53 12.92
N ASP A 42 -14.43 -13.24 14.01
CA ASP A 42 -15.45 -13.44 15.08
C ASP A 42 -15.62 -12.20 15.98
N ASP A 43 -14.95 -11.08 15.68
CA ASP A 43 -15.10 -9.83 16.43
C ASP A 43 -15.18 -8.62 15.48
N SER A 44 -16.32 -7.95 15.46
CA SER A 44 -16.64 -6.84 14.54
C SER A 44 -15.70 -5.63 14.71
N LEU A 45 -15.03 -5.52 15.86
CA LEU A 45 -14.09 -4.45 16.21
C LEU A 45 -12.73 -4.55 15.47
N LEU A 46 -12.31 -5.75 15.05
CA LEU A 46 -11.03 -5.94 14.33
C LEU A 46 -11.11 -5.50 12.86
N THR A 47 -12.33 -5.41 12.31
CA THR A 47 -12.53 -5.09 10.88
C THR A 47 -12.31 -3.61 10.57
N SER A 48 -12.68 -2.71 11.50
CA SER A 48 -12.51 -1.27 11.30
C SER A 48 -11.06 -0.83 11.43
N ASP A 49 -10.31 -1.40 12.38
CA ASP A 49 -8.92 -1.00 12.62
C ASP A 49 -7.96 -1.55 11.57
N ALA A 50 -8.09 -2.82 11.16
CA ALA A 50 -7.25 -3.38 10.10
C ALA A 50 -7.51 -2.72 8.74
N ALA A 51 -8.77 -2.36 8.47
CA ALA A 51 -9.13 -1.56 7.30
C ALA A 51 -8.49 -0.17 7.38
N LEU A 52 -8.65 0.51 8.51
CA LEU A 52 -8.07 1.83 8.77
C LEU A 52 -6.55 1.82 8.58
N ASP A 53 -5.85 0.81 9.12
CA ASP A 53 -4.41 0.63 8.97
C ASP A 53 -4.00 0.44 7.51
N THR A 54 -4.76 -0.36 6.76
CA THR A 54 -4.48 -0.59 5.33
C THR A 54 -4.68 0.69 4.52
N LEU A 55 -5.76 1.43 4.76
CA LEU A 55 -6.03 2.70 4.06
C LEU A 55 -5.01 3.78 4.43
N LEU A 56 -4.64 3.85 5.71
CA LEU A 56 -3.59 4.73 6.20
C LEU A 56 -2.27 4.40 5.50
N ALA A 57 -1.85 3.13 5.51
CA ALA A 57 -0.64 2.68 4.85
C ALA A 57 -0.66 3.05 3.36
N ASN A 58 -1.79 2.87 2.69
CA ASN A 58 -1.92 3.20 1.28
C ASN A 58 -1.72 4.70 1.01
N ILE A 59 -2.41 5.57 1.76
CA ILE A 59 -2.26 7.04 1.61
C ILE A 59 -0.82 7.47 1.89
N ILE A 60 -0.24 7.02 3.01
CA ILE A 60 1.11 7.41 3.42
C ILE A 60 2.16 6.96 2.40
N HIS A 61 2.09 5.71 1.93
CA HIS A 61 3.08 5.19 1.01
C HIS A 61 2.88 5.73 -0.41
N SER A 62 1.64 5.97 -0.83
CA SER A 62 1.33 6.62 -2.10
C SER A 62 1.92 8.03 -2.16
N SER A 63 1.79 8.83 -1.10
CA SER A 63 2.44 10.14 -1.02
C SER A 63 3.97 10.05 -0.95
N ALA A 64 4.51 9.09 -0.18
CA ALA A 64 5.96 8.90 -0.07
C ALA A 64 6.65 8.52 -1.39
N ILE A 65 5.94 7.83 -2.31
CA ILE A 65 6.45 7.55 -3.66
C ILE A 65 6.72 8.85 -4.43
N GLU A 66 5.92 9.90 -4.20
CA GLU A 66 6.13 11.23 -4.79
C GLU A 66 7.08 12.11 -3.95
N GLY A 67 7.69 11.56 -2.90
CA GLY A 67 8.58 12.30 -1.99
C GLY A 67 7.87 13.14 -0.93
N GLU A 68 6.54 13.02 -0.82
CA GLU A 68 5.74 13.73 0.17
C GLU A 68 5.69 12.95 1.49
N THR A 69 6.03 13.61 2.61
CA THR A 69 5.93 13.03 3.95
C THR A 69 4.71 13.59 4.67
N LEU A 70 3.74 12.73 4.97
CA LEU A 70 2.51 13.09 5.66
C LEU A 70 2.59 12.76 7.16
N ASN A 71 1.82 13.50 7.96
CA ASN A 71 1.63 13.14 9.37
C ASN A 71 0.63 11.98 9.50
N ALA A 72 1.15 10.79 9.81
CA ALA A 72 0.36 9.56 9.92
C ALA A 72 -0.76 9.65 10.96
N ALA A 73 -0.56 10.36 12.09
CA ALA A 73 -1.61 10.54 13.10
C ALA A 73 -2.76 11.40 12.56
N SER A 74 -2.45 12.46 11.82
CA SER A 74 -3.46 13.31 11.19
C SER A 74 -4.27 12.57 10.12
N VAL A 75 -3.61 11.77 9.27
CA VAL A 75 -4.29 10.94 8.26
C VAL A 75 -5.16 9.87 8.93
N ARG A 76 -4.63 9.19 9.96
CA ARG A 76 -5.38 8.19 10.72
C ARG A 76 -6.66 8.78 11.32
N SER A 77 -6.56 9.92 12.01
CA SER A 77 -7.72 10.55 12.62
C SER A 77 -8.75 11.04 11.61
N SER A 78 -8.31 11.49 10.42
CA SER A 78 -9.24 11.81 9.34
C SER A 78 -10.01 10.58 8.84
N LEU A 79 -9.30 9.49 8.55
CA LEU A 79 -9.91 8.23 8.12
C LEU A 79 -10.84 7.65 9.19
N ALA A 80 -10.39 7.60 10.46
CA ALA A 80 -11.18 7.09 11.58
C ALA A 80 -12.50 7.86 11.72
N LYS A 81 -12.44 9.20 11.71
CA LYS A 81 -13.64 10.07 11.75
C LYS A 81 -14.61 9.77 10.61
N LYS A 82 -14.11 9.60 9.37
CA LYS A 82 -14.96 9.38 8.18
C LYS A 82 -15.48 7.93 8.05
N LEU A 83 -14.83 6.98 8.73
CA LEU A 83 -15.28 5.60 8.86
C LEU A 83 -16.17 5.36 10.09
N GLY A 84 -16.35 6.36 10.96
CA GLY A 84 -17.13 6.24 12.19
C GLY A 84 -16.43 5.44 13.30
N VAL A 85 -15.10 5.35 13.26
CA VAL A 85 -14.28 4.68 14.27
C VAL A 85 -13.94 5.67 15.38
N THR A 86 -14.25 5.31 16.62
CA THR A 86 -13.90 6.12 17.79
C THR A 86 -12.45 5.91 18.17
N GLU A 87 -11.67 6.99 18.21
CA GLU A 87 -10.29 6.96 18.72
C GLU A 87 -10.23 7.45 20.17
N ASP A 88 -9.46 6.77 21.02
CA ASP A 88 -9.20 7.20 22.40
C ASP A 88 -8.48 8.56 22.45
N LYS A 89 -7.66 8.87 21.45
CA LYS A 89 -6.83 10.08 21.35
C LYS A 89 -6.79 10.62 19.92
N PRO A 90 -7.82 11.37 19.50
CA PRO A 90 -7.84 11.96 18.16
C PRO A 90 -6.72 13.00 17.99
N TYR A 91 -6.18 13.11 16.78
CA TYR A 91 -5.16 14.07 16.38
C TYR A 91 -5.76 15.15 15.45
N PRO A 92 -5.29 16.41 15.49
CA PRO A 92 -5.77 17.46 14.57
C PRO A 92 -5.62 17.08 13.08
N THR A 93 -6.69 17.24 12.31
CA THR A 93 -6.68 17.05 10.85
C THR A 93 -6.33 18.34 10.10
N THR A 94 -5.93 18.21 8.85
CA THR A 94 -5.72 19.34 7.93
C THR A 94 -6.60 19.14 6.69
N ALA A 95 -6.84 20.20 5.91
CA ALA A 95 -7.58 20.09 4.65
C ALA A 95 -6.95 19.05 3.69
N GLN A 96 -5.62 18.91 3.71
CA GLN A 96 -4.88 17.92 2.93
C GLN A 96 -5.16 16.50 3.40
N THR A 97 -5.07 16.23 4.70
CA THR A 97 -5.33 14.87 5.23
C THR A 97 -6.79 14.48 5.09
N ASP A 98 -7.71 15.45 5.23
CA ASP A 98 -9.13 15.26 4.97
C ASP A 98 -9.43 14.99 3.49
N GLY A 99 -8.82 15.74 2.57
CA GLY A 99 -8.96 15.51 1.13
C GLY A 99 -8.45 14.14 0.68
N LEU A 100 -7.28 13.71 1.17
CA LEU A 100 -6.72 12.38 0.90
C LEU A 100 -7.62 11.25 1.40
N ALA A 101 -8.20 11.41 2.60
CA ALA A 101 -9.15 10.46 3.14
C ALA A 101 -10.46 10.45 2.33
N ASP A 102 -10.96 11.61 1.88
CA ASP A 102 -12.17 11.71 1.07
C ASP A 102 -12.05 11.01 -0.29
N ILE A 103 -10.96 11.25 -1.03
CA ILE A 103 -10.77 10.61 -2.34
C ILE A 103 -10.63 9.09 -2.23
N MET A 104 -9.93 8.62 -1.19
CA MET A 104 -9.80 7.19 -0.91
C MET A 104 -11.17 6.59 -0.59
N LEU A 105 -11.97 7.24 0.26
CA LEU A 105 -13.29 6.74 0.62
C LEU A 105 -14.29 6.80 -0.54
N ASP A 106 -14.22 7.80 -1.42
CA ASP A 106 -15.03 7.82 -2.65
C ASP A 106 -14.69 6.59 -3.51
N ALA A 107 -13.40 6.37 -3.80
CA ALA A 107 -12.97 5.22 -4.60
C ALA A 107 -13.45 3.88 -4.02
N LEU A 108 -13.59 3.75 -2.69
CA LEU A 108 -13.99 2.50 -2.05
C LEU A 108 -15.52 2.37 -1.87
N LYS A 109 -16.23 3.46 -1.61
CA LYS A 109 -17.68 3.46 -1.38
C LYS A 109 -18.48 3.46 -2.68
N ASN A 110 -17.92 4.03 -3.74
CA ASN A 110 -18.58 4.21 -5.03
C ASN A 110 -17.91 3.36 -6.12
N LEU A 111 -17.80 2.05 -5.87
CA LEU A 111 -17.17 1.08 -6.79
C LEU A 111 -17.94 0.92 -8.11
N GLU A 112 -19.27 1.01 -8.01
CA GLU A 112 -20.19 0.80 -9.13
C GLU A 112 -20.42 2.06 -9.95
N THR A 113 -20.08 3.23 -9.40
CA THR A 113 -20.19 4.50 -10.10
C THR A 113 -19.17 4.55 -11.22
N GLU A 114 -19.64 4.87 -12.43
CA GLU A 114 -18.78 5.05 -13.60
C GLU A 114 -17.70 6.09 -13.34
N LEU A 115 -16.54 5.87 -13.94
CA LEU A 115 -15.48 6.87 -13.97
C LEU A 115 -15.89 7.96 -14.95
N THR A 116 -15.77 9.22 -14.51
CA THR A 116 -15.98 10.39 -15.37
C THR A 116 -14.79 11.34 -15.21
N LEU A 117 -14.59 12.22 -16.18
CA LEU A 117 -13.58 13.27 -16.08
C LEU A 117 -13.83 14.15 -14.85
N GLU A 118 -15.10 14.48 -14.59
CA GLU A 118 -15.51 15.25 -13.41
C GLU A 118 -15.09 14.56 -12.10
N ARG A 119 -15.22 13.24 -12.01
CA ARG A 119 -14.80 12.48 -10.82
C ARG A 119 -13.29 12.54 -10.62
N ILE A 120 -12.51 12.37 -11.69
CA ILE A 120 -11.04 12.47 -11.66
C ILE A 120 -10.62 13.89 -11.23
N LEU A 121 -11.20 14.92 -11.82
CA LEU A 121 -10.91 16.32 -11.47
C LEU A 121 -11.40 16.66 -10.05
N GLY A 122 -12.50 16.05 -9.60
CA GLY A 122 -12.97 16.12 -8.22
C GLY A 122 -11.93 15.57 -7.24
N TRP A 123 -11.35 14.41 -7.53
CA TRP A 123 -10.24 13.87 -6.74
C TRP A 123 -9.01 14.76 -6.77
N HIS A 124 -8.63 15.24 -7.95
CA HIS A 124 -7.50 16.16 -8.10
C HIS A 124 -7.70 17.43 -7.27
N LYS A 125 -8.91 18.00 -7.25
CA LYS A 125 -9.25 19.17 -6.43
C LYS A 125 -9.10 18.93 -4.93
N GLN A 126 -9.51 17.75 -4.45
CA GLN A 126 -9.36 17.38 -3.03
C GLN A 126 -7.91 17.11 -2.65
N LEU A 127 -7.10 16.62 -3.59
CA LEU A 127 -5.67 16.37 -3.38
C LEU A 127 -4.88 17.68 -3.16
N PHE A 128 -5.31 18.77 -3.78
CA PHE A 128 -4.67 20.08 -3.72
C PHE A 128 -5.61 21.14 -3.12
N PRO A 129 -5.84 21.13 -1.79
CA PRO A 129 -6.64 22.17 -1.13
C PRO A 129 -5.98 23.55 -1.24
N GLN A 130 -6.77 24.61 -1.07
CA GLN A 130 -6.25 25.98 -1.12
C GLN A 130 -5.11 26.18 -0.10
N GLY A 131 -4.01 26.77 -0.56
CA GLY A 131 -2.82 27.01 0.28
C GLY A 131 -1.87 25.81 0.44
N TYR A 132 -2.06 24.74 -0.33
CA TYR A 132 -1.25 23.52 -0.26
C TYR A 132 0.25 23.76 -0.53
N THR A 133 0.60 24.48 -1.60
CA THR A 133 1.99 24.85 -1.92
C THR A 133 2.18 26.36 -1.86
N LEU A 134 3.11 26.81 -1.00
CA LEU A 134 3.55 28.22 -0.93
C LEU A 134 4.38 28.62 -2.15
N PHE A 135 5.08 27.64 -2.75
CA PHE A 135 5.93 27.80 -3.92
C PHE A 135 5.37 26.87 -5.01
N ASN A 136 4.99 27.45 -6.15
CA ASN A 136 4.30 26.77 -7.27
C ASN A 136 2.90 26.23 -6.92
N PRO A 137 1.87 27.10 -6.83
CA PRO A 137 0.50 26.69 -6.51
C PRO A 137 -0.08 25.82 -7.64
N VAL A 138 -0.43 24.58 -7.32
CA VAL A 138 -1.18 23.68 -8.22
C VAL A 138 -2.66 24.04 -8.14
N ILE A 139 -3.29 24.25 -9.30
CA ILE A 139 -4.74 24.46 -9.36
C ILE A 139 -5.41 23.08 -9.40
N GLY A 140 -5.92 22.65 -8.25
CA GLY A 140 -6.66 21.39 -8.14
C GLY A 140 -7.93 21.41 -9.01
N GLY A 141 -8.18 20.31 -9.70
CA GLY A 141 -9.37 20.11 -10.55
C GLY A 141 -9.27 20.67 -11.97
N THR A 142 -8.08 21.04 -12.44
CA THR A 142 -7.84 21.38 -13.85
C THR A 142 -6.93 20.36 -14.52
N LEU A 143 -7.09 20.24 -15.84
CA LEU A 143 -6.14 19.53 -16.70
C LEU A 143 -4.89 20.38 -16.90
N LEU A 144 -3.79 19.72 -17.27
CA LEU A 144 -2.53 20.35 -17.66
C LEU A 144 -2.77 21.40 -18.76
N GLY A 145 -2.02 22.51 -18.69
CA GLY A 145 -2.00 23.55 -19.71
C GLY A 145 -1.21 23.17 -20.99
N ASP A 146 -0.90 24.16 -21.83
CA ASP A 146 -0.21 23.93 -23.11
C ASP A 146 1.30 23.69 -22.99
N THR A 147 1.85 23.72 -21.77
CA THR A 147 3.29 23.54 -21.57
C THR A 147 3.64 22.05 -21.64
N PRO A 148 4.59 21.64 -22.51
CA PRO A 148 5.02 20.24 -22.55
C PRO A 148 5.52 19.78 -21.19
N MET A 149 4.97 18.67 -20.69
CA MET A 149 5.41 18.05 -19.44
C MET A 149 6.23 16.80 -19.66
N GLN A 150 7.14 16.59 -18.73
CA GLN A 150 7.98 15.41 -18.65
C GLN A 150 7.74 14.74 -17.30
N VAL A 151 7.62 13.43 -17.32
CA VAL A 151 7.61 12.65 -16.08
C VAL A 151 9.05 12.49 -15.62
N VAL A 152 9.38 13.13 -14.52
CA VAL A 152 10.75 13.20 -14.00
C VAL A 152 10.86 12.60 -12.60
N SER A 153 12.02 12.03 -12.28
CA SER A 153 12.41 11.73 -10.89
C SER A 153 13.81 12.25 -10.59
N GLY A 154 14.29 12.02 -9.36
CA GLY A 154 15.61 12.48 -8.93
C GLY A 154 15.59 13.90 -8.36
N ARG A 155 16.77 14.52 -8.31
CA ARG A 155 16.92 15.84 -7.69
C ARG A 155 16.46 16.94 -8.66
N ILE A 156 15.92 18.03 -8.12
CA ILE A 156 15.44 19.19 -8.92
C ILE A 156 16.53 19.77 -9.83
N ASP A 157 17.80 19.74 -9.39
CA ASP A 157 18.96 20.23 -10.15
C ASP A 157 19.46 19.25 -11.23
N LYS A 158 19.01 17.98 -11.18
CA LYS A 158 19.37 16.94 -12.13
C LYS A 158 18.23 15.93 -12.28
N PRO A 159 17.10 16.32 -12.90
CA PRO A 159 15.98 15.42 -13.09
C PRO A 159 16.36 14.32 -14.08
N THR A 160 15.94 13.09 -13.78
CA THR A 160 15.94 11.97 -14.71
C THR A 160 14.60 11.98 -15.42
N VAL A 161 14.60 12.23 -16.74
CA VAL A 161 13.40 12.23 -17.57
C VAL A 161 13.06 10.79 -17.94
N HIS A 162 11.92 10.29 -17.46
CA HIS A 162 11.43 8.97 -17.78
C HIS A 162 10.70 8.95 -19.11
N PHE A 163 9.75 9.87 -19.32
CA PHE A 163 9.03 10.01 -20.60
C PHE A 163 8.36 11.37 -20.80
N GLU A 164 8.01 11.68 -22.05
CA GLU A 164 7.18 12.83 -22.42
C GLU A 164 5.73 12.40 -22.60
N VAL A 165 4.81 13.27 -22.21
CA VAL A 165 3.38 12.97 -22.16
C VAL A 165 2.68 13.41 -23.46
N PRO A 166 1.47 12.90 -23.77
CA PRO A 166 0.70 13.36 -24.91
C PRO A 166 0.51 14.88 -24.93
N SER A 167 0.43 15.46 -26.13
CA SER A 167 0.21 16.90 -26.27
C SER A 167 -1.16 17.32 -25.72
N ARG A 168 -1.28 18.57 -25.24
CA ARG A 168 -2.56 19.10 -24.78
C ARG A 168 -3.68 19.00 -25.84
N ALA A 169 -3.32 19.12 -27.12
CA ALA A 169 -4.26 19.04 -28.24
C ALA A 169 -4.89 17.66 -28.41
N SER A 170 -4.17 16.59 -28.06
CA SER A 170 -4.67 15.20 -28.13
C SER A 170 -5.24 14.70 -26.79
N LEU A 171 -4.87 15.34 -25.68
CA LEU A 171 -5.17 14.86 -24.32
C LEU A 171 -6.66 14.64 -24.05
N ASP A 172 -7.54 15.53 -24.52
CA ASP A 172 -8.98 15.40 -24.26
C ASP A 172 -9.58 14.15 -24.93
N ALA A 173 -9.15 13.84 -26.16
CA ALA A 173 -9.58 12.65 -26.88
C ALA A 173 -9.00 11.37 -26.25
N GLU A 174 -7.72 11.38 -25.91
CA GLU A 174 -7.03 10.27 -25.25
C GLU A 174 -7.65 9.93 -23.88
N LEU A 175 -7.98 10.96 -23.09
CA LEU A 175 -8.59 10.81 -21.79
C LEU A 175 -10.04 10.32 -21.90
N SER A 176 -10.78 10.78 -22.91
CA SER A 176 -12.13 10.28 -23.21
C SER A 176 -12.07 8.79 -23.57
N GLN A 177 -11.13 8.40 -24.44
CA GLN A 177 -10.92 7.00 -24.82
C GLN A 177 -10.54 6.12 -23.61
N PHE A 178 -9.66 6.60 -22.73
CA PHE A 178 -9.31 5.90 -21.50
C PHE A 178 -10.52 5.72 -20.57
N ILE A 179 -11.32 6.76 -20.36
CA ILE A 179 -12.50 6.70 -19.49
C ILE A 179 -13.55 5.73 -20.05
N GLU A 180 -13.84 5.81 -21.34
CA GLU A 180 -14.74 4.88 -22.03
C GLU A 180 -14.26 3.44 -21.89
N TRP A 181 -12.97 3.20 -22.15
CA TRP A 181 -12.37 1.88 -21.97
C TRP A 181 -12.44 1.41 -20.50
N PHE A 182 -12.13 2.27 -19.53
CA PHE A 182 -12.13 1.90 -18.11
C PHE A 182 -13.52 1.41 -17.68
N ASN A 183 -14.58 2.09 -18.12
CA ASN A 183 -15.96 1.72 -17.81
C ASN A 183 -16.39 0.44 -18.56
N ALA A 184 -16.15 0.36 -19.87
CA ALA A 184 -16.57 -0.78 -20.69
C ALA A 184 -15.84 -2.08 -20.36
N SER A 185 -14.51 -2.00 -20.15
CA SER A 185 -13.62 -3.14 -19.84
C SER A 185 -14.01 -3.90 -18.58
N ARG A 186 -14.80 -3.27 -17.69
CA ARG A 186 -15.28 -3.89 -16.46
C ARG A 186 -16.19 -5.11 -16.72
N GLN A 187 -16.93 -5.09 -17.83
CA GLN A 187 -17.86 -6.17 -18.22
C GLN A 187 -17.30 -7.03 -19.36
N GLU A 188 -16.05 -6.81 -19.75
CA GLU A 188 -15.41 -7.53 -20.84
C GLU A 188 -14.96 -8.92 -20.39
N LEU A 189 -15.63 -9.97 -20.87
CA LEU A 189 -15.35 -11.36 -20.47
C LEU A 189 -13.93 -11.85 -20.86
N GLY A 190 -13.35 -11.27 -21.91
CA GLY A 190 -12.03 -11.64 -22.42
C GLY A 190 -10.87 -10.98 -21.68
N LEU A 191 -11.14 -10.01 -20.81
CA LEU A 191 -10.12 -9.26 -20.09
C LEU A 191 -10.13 -9.64 -18.61
N ASP A 192 -9.04 -10.23 -18.15
CA ASP A 192 -8.86 -10.54 -16.74
C ASP A 192 -8.92 -9.25 -15.89
N PRO A 193 -9.73 -9.21 -14.82
CA PRO A 193 -9.88 -8.01 -13.99
C PRO A 193 -8.59 -7.48 -13.35
N LEU A 194 -7.59 -8.34 -13.10
CA LEU A 194 -6.30 -7.91 -12.57
C LEU A 194 -5.39 -7.38 -13.68
N ILE A 195 -5.47 -7.93 -14.90
CA ILE A 195 -4.85 -7.31 -16.08
C ILE A 195 -5.45 -5.92 -16.33
N ARG A 196 -6.77 -5.78 -16.23
CA ARG A 196 -7.46 -4.48 -16.35
C ARG A 196 -6.91 -3.45 -15.34
N ALA A 197 -6.65 -3.86 -14.10
CA ALA A 197 -6.05 -2.97 -13.10
C ALA A 197 -4.61 -2.55 -13.48
N ALA A 198 -3.82 -3.47 -14.01
CA ALA A 198 -2.46 -3.19 -14.48
C ALA A 198 -2.45 -2.25 -15.70
N ILE A 199 -3.37 -2.43 -16.65
CA ILE A 199 -3.52 -1.54 -17.81
C ILE A 199 -4.01 -0.16 -17.37
N THR A 200 -4.99 -0.08 -16.46
CA THR A 200 -5.47 1.19 -15.89
C THR A 200 -4.31 2.02 -15.37
N HIS A 201 -3.40 1.39 -14.62
CA HIS A 201 -2.25 2.05 -14.04
C HIS A 201 -1.30 2.59 -15.12
N LEU A 202 -0.89 1.73 -16.06
CA LEU A 202 0.05 2.11 -17.12
C LEU A 202 -0.54 3.19 -18.02
N TRP A 203 -1.79 3.04 -18.45
CA TRP A 203 -2.41 3.97 -19.39
C TRP A 203 -2.60 5.35 -18.75
N PHE A 204 -3.18 5.43 -17.55
CA PHE A 204 -3.40 6.74 -16.92
C PHE A 204 -2.11 7.47 -16.60
N VAL A 205 -1.07 6.77 -16.11
CA VAL A 205 0.24 7.41 -15.86
C VAL A 205 0.89 7.90 -17.16
N THR A 206 0.66 7.21 -18.28
CA THR A 206 1.11 7.62 -19.62
C THR A 206 0.44 8.92 -20.06
N LEU A 207 -0.88 9.03 -19.87
CA LEU A 207 -1.64 10.23 -20.24
C LEU A 207 -1.21 11.45 -19.42
N HIS A 208 -0.92 11.25 -18.14
CA HIS A 208 -0.43 12.27 -17.21
C HIS A 208 -1.20 13.62 -17.29
N PRO A 209 -2.54 13.59 -17.17
CA PRO A 209 -3.39 14.71 -17.60
C PRO A 209 -3.39 15.94 -16.67
N LEU A 210 -2.74 15.88 -15.50
CA LEU A 210 -2.81 16.90 -14.44
C LEU A 210 -1.46 17.61 -14.28
N ASP A 211 -1.43 18.82 -13.73
CA ASP A 211 -0.17 19.56 -13.46
C ASP A 211 0.70 18.87 -12.37
N ASP A 212 0.07 18.21 -11.40
CA ASP A 212 0.72 17.40 -10.36
C ASP A 212 -0.30 16.35 -9.85
N GLY A 213 0.14 15.37 -9.07
CA GLY A 213 -0.72 14.37 -8.44
C GLY A 213 -1.09 13.20 -9.34
N ASN A 214 -0.62 13.16 -10.59
CA ASN A 214 -0.87 12.07 -11.53
C ASN A 214 -0.54 10.69 -10.95
N GLY A 215 0.62 10.53 -10.29
CA GLY A 215 0.99 9.26 -9.67
C GLY A 215 0.02 8.84 -8.56
N ARG A 216 -0.42 9.77 -7.72
CA ARG A 216 -1.38 9.52 -6.62
C ARG A 216 -2.77 9.14 -7.17
N ILE A 217 -3.25 9.84 -8.20
CA ILE A 217 -4.51 9.51 -8.87
C ILE A 217 -4.43 8.19 -9.64
N THR A 218 -3.29 7.89 -10.29
CA THR A 218 -3.04 6.60 -10.95
C THR A 218 -3.19 5.46 -9.95
N ARG A 219 -2.54 5.57 -8.79
CA ARG A 219 -2.62 4.55 -7.74
C ARG A 219 -4.04 4.42 -7.18
N LEU A 220 -4.76 5.53 -7.01
CA LEU A 220 -6.17 5.52 -6.60
C LEU A 220 -7.07 4.81 -7.64
N LEU A 221 -6.88 5.07 -8.93
CA LEU A 221 -7.58 4.39 -10.03
C LEU A 221 -7.26 2.89 -10.09
N THR A 222 -5.99 2.54 -9.86
CA THR A 222 -5.54 1.15 -9.74
C THR A 222 -6.25 0.45 -8.58
N ASP A 223 -6.35 1.14 -7.45
CA ASP A 223 -7.02 0.62 -6.27
C ASP A 223 -8.52 0.43 -6.49
N LEU A 224 -9.18 1.36 -7.18
CA LEU A 224 -10.57 1.22 -7.63
C LEU A 224 -10.73 0.00 -8.55
N ALA A 225 -9.85 -0.18 -9.54
CA ALA A 225 -9.90 -1.31 -10.47
C ALA A 225 -9.71 -2.66 -9.76
N LEU A 226 -8.77 -2.74 -8.80
CA LEU A 226 -8.55 -3.94 -7.98
C LEU A 226 -9.74 -4.22 -7.04
N ALA A 227 -10.32 -3.18 -6.43
CA ALA A 227 -11.52 -3.32 -5.60
C ALA A 227 -12.73 -3.81 -6.41
N GLN A 228 -12.88 -3.32 -7.65
CA GLN A 228 -13.89 -3.81 -8.60
C GLN A 228 -13.66 -5.28 -8.98
N ALA A 229 -12.41 -5.70 -9.20
CA ALA A 229 -12.05 -7.09 -9.49
C ALA A 229 -12.44 -8.04 -8.34
N GLU A 230 -12.22 -7.62 -7.10
CA GLU A 230 -12.53 -8.40 -5.90
C GLU A 230 -13.99 -8.30 -5.45
N LYS A 231 -14.77 -7.38 -6.04
CA LYS A 231 -16.13 -7.01 -5.61
C LYS A 231 -16.17 -6.66 -4.11
N ARG A 232 -15.13 -5.99 -3.62
CA ARG A 232 -14.96 -5.63 -2.21
C ARG A 232 -14.43 -4.21 -2.08
N SER A 233 -15.10 -3.42 -1.24
CA SER A 233 -14.71 -2.03 -0.95
C SER A 233 -13.45 -1.91 -0.12
N ILE A 234 -13.17 -2.87 0.77
CA ILE A 234 -11.98 -2.81 1.62
C ILE A 234 -11.12 -4.02 1.32
N ARG A 235 -9.92 -3.75 0.81
CA ARG A 235 -8.85 -4.71 0.65
C ARG A 235 -7.89 -4.59 1.83
N PHE A 236 -7.29 -5.68 2.20
CA PHE A 236 -6.38 -5.77 3.37
C PHE A 236 -4.91 -5.79 2.96
N TYR A 237 -4.63 -5.26 1.79
CA TYR A 237 -3.30 -5.06 1.29
C TYR A 237 -3.26 -3.70 0.59
N ALA A 238 -2.11 -3.03 0.67
CA ALA A 238 -1.89 -1.73 0.06
C ALA A 238 -0.74 -1.86 -0.94
N MET A 239 -1.05 -1.86 -2.24
CA MET A 239 -0.05 -2.06 -3.29
C MET A 239 1.04 -0.96 -3.25
N SER A 240 0.67 0.27 -2.88
CA SER A 240 1.59 1.39 -2.68
C SER A 240 2.74 1.08 -1.71
N VAL A 241 2.53 0.20 -0.71
CA VAL A 241 3.61 -0.24 0.20
C VAL A 241 4.68 -1.01 -0.56
N SER A 242 4.26 -1.95 -1.43
CA SER A 242 5.19 -2.77 -2.22
C SER A 242 5.85 -1.97 -3.35
N ILE A 243 5.12 -1.01 -3.94
CA ILE A 243 5.67 -0.07 -4.92
C ILE A 243 6.75 0.79 -4.27
N LEU A 244 6.51 1.37 -3.08
CA LEU A 244 7.50 2.18 -2.39
C LEU A 244 8.76 1.37 -2.03
N ALA A 245 8.59 0.13 -1.55
CA ALA A 245 9.71 -0.76 -1.25
C ALA A 245 10.58 -1.08 -2.49
N ARG A 246 10.01 -0.97 -3.70
CA ARG A 246 10.66 -1.22 -4.99
C ARG A 246 10.63 0.02 -5.89
N ARG A 247 10.70 1.23 -5.31
CA ARG A 247 10.47 2.50 -6.02
C ARG A 247 11.36 2.66 -7.26
N GLN A 248 12.63 2.27 -7.17
CA GLN A 248 13.53 2.33 -8.34
C GLN A 248 13.05 1.42 -9.46
N ALA A 249 12.80 0.14 -9.17
CA ALA A 249 12.31 -0.83 -10.15
C ALA A 249 10.96 -0.42 -10.77
N TYR A 250 10.10 0.27 -10.01
CA TYR A 250 8.85 0.85 -10.52
C TYR A 250 9.10 1.90 -11.62
N TYR A 251 10.00 2.85 -11.38
CA TYR A 251 10.31 3.84 -12.41
C TYR A 251 11.10 3.23 -13.58
N ASP A 252 11.97 2.25 -13.33
CA ASP A 252 12.72 1.56 -14.38
C ASP A 252 11.79 0.80 -15.34
N ILE A 253 10.78 0.08 -14.81
CA ILE A 253 9.82 -0.63 -15.66
C ILE A 253 8.89 0.32 -16.40
N LEU A 254 8.48 1.44 -15.77
CA LEU A 254 7.70 2.47 -16.46
C LEU A 254 8.51 3.06 -17.60
N GLU A 255 9.73 3.53 -17.35
CA GLU A 255 10.57 4.12 -18.39
C GLU A 255 10.83 3.15 -19.55
N SER A 256 11.17 1.90 -19.28
CA SER A 256 11.40 0.91 -20.34
C SER A 256 10.13 0.60 -21.14
N THR A 257 8.96 0.52 -20.48
CA THR A 257 7.67 0.34 -21.17
C THR A 257 7.33 1.56 -22.02
N GLN A 258 7.56 2.77 -21.51
CA GLN A 258 7.28 4.02 -22.23
C GLN A 258 8.15 4.19 -23.47
N ARG A 259 9.40 3.69 -23.44
CA ARG A 259 10.32 3.70 -24.59
C ARG A 259 10.07 2.54 -25.57
N GLY A 260 9.19 1.60 -25.23
CA GLY A 260 8.88 0.41 -26.00
C GLY A 260 7.75 0.59 -27.02
N ASP A 261 7.20 -0.55 -27.44
CA ASP A 261 5.99 -0.65 -28.25
C ASP A 261 4.76 -0.93 -27.36
N VAL A 262 3.66 -1.38 -27.95
CA VAL A 262 2.42 -1.72 -27.24
C VAL A 262 2.44 -3.13 -26.63
N ASP A 263 3.58 -3.84 -26.65
CA ASP A 263 3.78 -5.07 -25.86
C ASP A 263 4.05 -4.75 -24.39
N ILE A 264 3.03 -4.93 -23.57
CA ILE A 264 3.11 -4.62 -22.13
C ILE A 264 3.45 -5.86 -21.28
N THR A 265 3.93 -6.96 -21.89
CA THR A 265 4.30 -8.17 -21.15
C THR A 265 5.23 -7.88 -19.97
N PRO A 266 6.33 -7.11 -20.12
CA PRO A 266 7.23 -6.82 -19.00
C PRO A 266 6.55 -6.04 -17.87
N TRP A 267 5.68 -5.08 -18.23
CA TRP A 267 4.89 -4.32 -17.27
C TRP A 267 3.95 -5.22 -16.47
N LEU A 268 3.21 -6.11 -17.15
CA LEU A 268 2.30 -7.05 -16.49
C LEU A 268 3.05 -8.01 -15.56
N VAL A 269 4.21 -8.52 -15.97
CA VAL A 269 5.07 -9.36 -15.11
C VAL A 269 5.43 -8.61 -13.83
N TRP A 270 5.99 -7.40 -13.95
CA TRP A 270 6.36 -6.59 -12.79
C TRP A 270 5.15 -6.27 -11.89
N PHE A 271 4.00 -5.94 -12.49
CA PHE A 271 2.78 -5.62 -11.76
C PHE A 271 2.31 -6.82 -10.93
N PHE A 272 2.24 -8.01 -11.53
CA PHE A 272 1.79 -9.22 -10.83
C PHE A 272 2.79 -9.73 -9.79
N GLU A 273 4.10 -9.62 -10.03
CA GLU A 273 5.11 -9.92 -9.01
C GLU A 273 5.03 -8.97 -7.81
N THR A 274 4.72 -7.69 -8.07
CA THR A 274 4.54 -6.68 -7.02
C THR A 274 3.25 -6.91 -6.25
N LEU A 275 2.14 -7.20 -6.94
CA LEU A 275 0.87 -7.54 -6.32
C LEU A 275 0.99 -8.84 -5.49
N ASN A 276 1.63 -9.87 -6.04
CA ASN A 276 1.87 -11.12 -5.33
C ASN A 276 2.70 -10.91 -4.05
N GLY A 277 3.78 -10.12 -4.13
CA GLY A 277 4.57 -9.75 -2.96
C GLY A 277 3.74 -9.01 -1.90
N CYS A 278 2.83 -8.13 -2.33
CA CYS A 278 1.91 -7.43 -1.45
C CYS A 278 0.97 -8.40 -0.71
N LEU A 279 0.39 -9.37 -1.42
CA LEU A 279 -0.47 -10.39 -0.85
C LEU A 279 0.26 -11.29 0.16
N LEU A 280 1.49 -11.73 -0.18
CA LEU A 280 2.33 -12.54 0.72
C LEU A 280 2.66 -11.78 2.01
N ASN A 281 3.02 -10.50 1.91
CA ASN A 281 3.29 -9.66 3.08
C ASN A 281 2.04 -9.49 3.96
N ALA A 282 0.88 -9.21 3.36
CA ALA A 282 -0.38 -9.10 4.09
C ALA A 282 -0.73 -10.41 4.81
N MET A 283 -0.52 -11.57 4.18
CA MET A 283 -0.72 -12.88 4.81
C MET A 283 0.24 -13.12 5.98
N ALA A 284 1.49 -12.67 5.86
CA ALA A 284 2.47 -12.77 6.93
C ALA A 284 2.06 -11.89 8.13
N ASP A 285 1.57 -10.68 7.89
CA ASP A 285 1.07 -9.78 8.93
C ASP A 285 -0.16 -10.34 9.63
N VAL A 286 -1.15 -10.88 8.89
CA VAL A 286 -2.30 -11.58 9.48
C VAL A 286 -1.84 -12.76 10.35
N SER A 287 -0.89 -13.55 9.85
CA SER A 287 -0.37 -14.71 10.59
C SER A 287 0.38 -14.30 11.86
N ARG A 288 1.12 -13.18 11.82
CA ARG A 288 1.81 -12.60 12.98
C ARG A 288 0.79 -12.13 14.03
N THR A 289 -0.24 -11.40 13.62
CA THR A 289 -1.31 -10.94 14.52
C THR A 289 -2.04 -12.11 15.18
N LEU A 290 -2.41 -13.15 14.42
CA LEU A 290 -3.03 -14.36 14.97
C LEU A 290 -2.11 -15.07 15.96
N SER A 291 -0.82 -15.24 15.62
CA SER A 291 0.17 -15.86 16.51
C SER A 291 0.34 -15.07 17.81
N LYS A 292 0.34 -13.74 17.73
CA LYS A 292 0.40 -12.84 18.88
C LYS A 292 -0.83 -12.99 19.77
N THR A 293 -2.02 -13.01 19.18
CA THR A 293 -3.29 -13.23 19.92
C THR A 293 -3.30 -14.60 20.60
N GLN A 294 -2.96 -15.67 19.89
CA GLN A 294 -2.89 -17.02 20.44
C GLN A 294 -1.87 -17.12 21.58
N TYR A 295 -0.68 -16.52 21.39
CA TYR A 295 0.33 -16.46 22.45
C TYR A 295 -0.24 -15.79 23.71
N TRP A 296 -0.86 -14.62 23.58
CA TRP A 296 -1.41 -13.88 24.71
C TRP A 296 -2.60 -14.57 25.39
N GLN A 297 -3.35 -15.40 24.67
CA GLN A 297 -4.39 -16.25 25.24
C GLN A 297 -3.82 -17.46 25.99
N SER A 298 -2.66 -17.96 25.55
CA SER A 298 -2.03 -19.15 26.12
C SER A 298 -1.21 -18.90 27.39
N VAL A 299 -1.04 -17.63 27.79
CA VAL A 299 -0.21 -17.23 28.93
C VAL A 299 -0.98 -16.37 29.93
N ASP A 300 -0.66 -16.50 31.22
CA ASP A 300 -1.25 -15.67 32.27
C ASP A 300 -0.58 -14.28 32.30
N GLN A 301 -1.24 -13.31 31.69
CA GLN A 301 -0.76 -11.93 31.59
C GLN A 301 -0.60 -11.23 32.96
N SER A 302 -1.30 -11.70 34.01
CA SER A 302 -1.23 -11.11 35.34
C SER A 302 0.14 -11.27 36.01
N LEU A 303 0.94 -12.23 35.53
CA LEU A 303 2.28 -12.52 36.05
C LEU A 303 3.37 -11.60 35.49
N LEU A 304 3.04 -10.74 34.51
CA LEU A 304 4.01 -9.91 33.79
C LEU A 304 4.03 -8.47 34.31
N SER A 305 5.25 -7.95 34.50
CA SER A 305 5.46 -6.50 34.64
C SER A 305 5.26 -5.78 33.30
N GLN A 306 5.04 -4.46 33.37
CA GLN A 306 4.90 -3.62 32.17
C GLN A 306 6.12 -3.73 31.23
N GLU A 307 7.33 -3.82 31.79
CA GLU A 307 8.56 -3.98 31.03
C GLU A 307 8.69 -5.36 30.39
N GLN A 308 8.25 -6.43 31.08
CA GLN A 308 8.25 -7.80 30.54
C GLN A 308 7.24 -7.92 29.40
N ALA A 309 6.01 -7.44 29.60
CA ALA A 309 4.97 -7.41 28.58
C ALA A 309 5.41 -6.60 27.35
N LYS A 310 6.09 -5.47 27.56
CA LYS A 310 6.66 -4.66 26.47
C LYS A 310 7.71 -5.43 25.67
N VAL A 311 8.58 -6.20 26.32
CA VAL A 311 9.58 -7.03 25.63
C VAL A 311 8.91 -8.14 24.84
N LEU A 312 7.95 -8.86 25.44
CA LEU A 312 7.21 -9.92 24.75
C LEU A 312 6.47 -9.38 23.53
N ASN A 313 5.81 -8.23 23.65
CA ASN A 313 5.16 -7.59 22.51
C ASN A 313 6.14 -7.34 21.35
N ARG A 314 7.32 -6.77 21.63
CA ARG A 314 8.33 -6.56 20.57
C ARG A 314 8.86 -7.87 19.98
N MET A 315 9.00 -8.92 20.79
CA MET A 315 9.38 -10.25 20.29
C MET A 315 8.29 -10.83 19.38
N LEU A 316 7.01 -10.70 19.76
CA LEU A 316 5.85 -11.13 18.97
C LEU A 316 5.66 -10.30 17.70
N ASP A 317 6.09 -9.03 17.71
CA ASP A 317 6.10 -8.15 16.54
C ASP A 317 7.22 -8.53 15.53
N GLY A 318 8.12 -9.43 15.91
CA GLY A 318 9.18 -9.96 15.02
C GLY A 318 10.53 -9.26 15.14
N ASP A 319 10.71 -8.31 16.07
CA ASP A 319 11.96 -7.54 16.22
C ASP A 319 13.19 -8.41 16.56
N PHE A 320 12.97 -9.66 16.98
CA PHE A 320 13.99 -10.57 17.48
C PHE A 320 13.84 -11.98 16.91
N GLU A 321 14.00 -12.15 15.59
CA GLU A 321 13.89 -13.45 14.90
C GLU A 321 14.72 -14.58 15.54
N LEU A 322 15.94 -14.27 15.98
CA LEU A 322 16.84 -15.24 16.64
C LEU A 322 16.65 -15.32 18.17
N GLY A 323 15.60 -14.70 18.69
CA GLY A 323 15.38 -14.50 20.12
C GLY A 323 16.14 -13.30 20.68
N ILE A 324 15.70 -12.85 21.85
CA ILE A 324 16.26 -11.70 22.54
C ILE A 324 17.47 -12.11 23.37
N ASN A 325 18.47 -11.23 23.49
CA ASN A 325 19.55 -11.38 24.46
C ASN A 325 19.43 -10.34 25.60
N SER A 326 20.20 -10.52 26.68
CA SER A 326 20.17 -9.63 27.85
C SER A 326 20.42 -8.15 27.53
N SER A 327 21.32 -7.84 26.60
CA SER A 327 21.61 -6.46 26.19
C SER A 327 20.45 -5.83 25.40
N GLN A 328 19.83 -6.60 24.50
CA GLN A 328 18.64 -6.17 23.76
C GLN A 328 17.46 -5.97 24.72
N TYR A 329 17.24 -6.90 25.66
CA TYR A 329 16.22 -6.77 26.70
C TYR A 329 16.41 -5.46 27.46
N GLN A 330 17.62 -5.18 27.92
CA GLN A 330 17.97 -3.97 28.67
C GLN A 330 17.55 -2.70 27.92
N LYS A 331 17.83 -2.62 26.61
CA LYS A 331 17.50 -1.47 25.76
C LYS A 331 15.99 -1.30 25.58
N VAL A 332 15.27 -2.40 25.38
CA VAL A 332 13.81 -2.38 25.18
C VAL A 332 13.08 -1.97 26.46
N ALA A 333 13.40 -2.65 27.56
CA ALA A 333 12.79 -2.48 28.85
C ALA A 333 13.27 -1.21 29.57
N LYS A 334 14.41 -0.62 29.16
CA LYS A 334 15.06 0.53 29.80
C LYS A 334 15.39 0.27 31.27
N VAL A 335 15.90 -0.92 31.58
CA VAL A 335 16.25 -1.34 32.96
C VAL A 335 17.77 -1.55 33.12
N SER A 336 18.24 -1.84 34.34
CA SER A 336 19.64 -2.22 34.58
C SER A 336 19.95 -3.61 34.02
N ARG A 337 21.24 -3.93 33.81
CA ARG A 337 21.68 -5.27 33.38
C ARG A 337 21.30 -6.36 34.39
N ALA A 338 21.40 -6.06 35.69
CA ALA A 338 21.00 -6.97 36.76
C ALA A 338 19.50 -7.25 36.70
N THR A 339 18.69 -6.21 36.52
CA THR A 339 17.23 -6.32 36.35
C THR A 339 16.86 -7.13 35.10
N ALA A 340 17.49 -6.86 33.96
CA ALA A 340 17.26 -7.60 32.72
C ALA A 340 17.55 -9.10 32.88
N THR A 341 18.65 -9.45 33.56
CA THR A 341 19.02 -10.85 33.82
C THR A 341 17.99 -11.54 34.72
N ARG A 342 17.53 -10.85 35.77
CA ARG A 342 16.47 -11.35 36.66
C ARG A 342 15.14 -11.54 35.93
N HIS A 343 14.72 -10.55 35.13
CA HIS A 343 13.48 -10.63 34.36
C HIS A 343 13.50 -11.80 33.38
N LEU A 344 14.59 -11.98 32.65
CA LEU A 344 14.75 -13.10 31.71
C LEU A 344 14.70 -14.45 32.42
N ALA A 345 15.34 -14.59 33.58
CA ALA A 345 15.28 -15.81 34.37
C ALA A 345 13.85 -16.10 34.86
N GLN A 346 13.16 -15.09 35.38
CA GLN A 346 11.77 -15.21 35.83
C GLN A 346 10.82 -15.57 34.68
N MET A 347 10.97 -14.94 33.51
CA MET A 347 10.14 -15.24 32.35
C MET A 347 10.39 -16.65 31.80
N VAL A 348 11.58 -17.22 32.02
CA VAL A 348 11.85 -18.63 31.71
C VAL A 348 11.18 -19.56 32.73
N GLU A 349 11.29 -19.24 34.02
CA GLU A 349 10.65 -20.01 35.09
C GLU A 349 9.12 -20.04 34.96
N GLN A 350 8.53 -18.90 34.56
CA GLN A 350 7.09 -18.76 34.32
C GLN A 350 6.64 -19.31 32.95
N GLY A 351 7.56 -19.79 32.11
CA GLY A 351 7.23 -20.43 30.83
C GLY A 351 6.87 -19.48 29.69
N PHE A 352 7.14 -18.18 29.80
CA PHE A 352 6.99 -17.22 28.69
C PHE A 352 8.14 -17.34 27.67
N LEU A 353 9.34 -17.68 28.16
CA LEU A 353 10.55 -17.78 27.35
C LEU A 353 11.26 -19.12 27.55
N ALA A 354 11.92 -19.60 26.51
CA ALA A 354 12.86 -20.71 26.59
C ALA A 354 14.27 -20.24 26.27
N LYS A 355 15.26 -20.77 26.99
CA LYS A 355 16.68 -20.51 26.69
C LYS A 355 17.10 -21.35 25.48
N ALA A 356 17.67 -20.72 24.46
CA ALA A 356 18.18 -21.43 23.28
C ALA A 356 19.39 -22.31 23.64
N ALA A 357 19.60 -23.39 22.87
CA ALA A 357 20.66 -24.38 23.12
C ALA A 357 22.09 -23.82 23.07
N ALA A 358 22.32 -22.69 22.38
CA ALA A 358 23.63 -22.05 22.32
C ALA A 358 23.94 -21.28 23.64
N GLY A 359 24.93 -21.78 24.40
CA GLY A 359 25.36 -21.18 25.68
C GLY A 359 26.40 -20.05 25.55
N GLY A 360 26.60 -19.30 26.64
CA GLY A 360 27.67 -18.30 26.79
C GLY A 360 27.24 -16.84 26.57
N ARG A 361 28.18 -15.98 26.13
CA ARG A 361 27.96 -14.53 25.87
C ARG A 361 26.89 -14.25 24.79
N SER A 362 26.51 -15.27 24.02
CA SER A 362 25.51 -15.21 22.94
C SER A 362 24.18 -15.87 23.31
N THR A 363 23.91 -16.08 24.61
CA THR A 363 22.64 -16.69 25.06
C THR A 363 21.45 -15.94 24.48
N ARG A 364 20.55 -16.69 23.82
CA ARG A 364 19.28 -16.21 23.28
C ARG A 364 18.11 -16.79 24.07
N TYR A 365 17.05 -16.00 24.17
CA TYR A 365 15.78 -16.39 24.76
C TYR A 365 14.71 -16.30 23.67
N LEU A 366 14.01 -17.40 23.45
CA LEU A 366 12.98 -17.57 22.44
C LEU A 366 11.61 -17.55 23.09
N LEU A 367 10.58 -17.12 22.37
CA LEU A 367 9.20 -17.26 22.83
C LEU A 367 8.89 -18.75 23.00
N GLN A 368 8.28 -19.10 24.12
CA GLN A 368 7.79 -20.45 24.33
C GLN A 368 6.31 -20.49 23.94
N SER A 369 5.94 -21.37 23.02
CA SER A 369 4.53 -21.62 22.72
C SER A 369 3.84 -22.04 24.01
N GLY A 370 2.74 -21.36 24.38
CA GLY A 370 1.98 -21.73 25.57
C GLY A 370 1.49 -23.18 25.49
N LYS A 371 1.26 -23.77 26.66
CA LYS A 371 0.88 -25.18 26.81
C LYS A 371 -0.42 -25.54 26.14
#